data_AF-K8GEG9-F1
#
_entry.id   AF-K8GEG9-F1
#
_cell.length_a   1.000
_cell.length_b   1.000
_cell.length_c   1.000
_cell.angle_alpha   90.00
_cell.angle_beta   90.00
_cell.angle_gamma   90.00
#
_symmetry.space_group_name_H-M   'P 1'
#
loop_
_entity.id
_entity.type
_entity.pdbx_description
1 polymer ?
#
loop_
_entity_poly.entity_id
_entity_poly.type
_entity_poly.pdbx_seq_one_letter_code
_entity_poly.pdbx_strand_id
1 'polypeptide(L)' 'MTNPRYDESRDETRHAAVSEEDCEEMADTYEWDLKRVEQSNTDVLPVDCVFDGYCEFPPSRMDLTQGDYFTEKKEDA' A
#
# COMPACT_ATOMS: atom_id res chain seq x y z
N MET A 1 -14.22 10.44 -11.58
CA MET A 1 -12.96 10.07 -12.27
C MET A 1 -12.17 9.26 -11.26
N THR A 2 -11.81 8.03 -11.60
CA THR A 2 -10.96 7.21 -10.73
C THR A 2 -9.54 7.76 -10.86
N ASN A 3 -9.03 8.39 -9.80
CA ASN A 3 -7.63 8.78 -9.77
C ASN A 3 -6.76 7.52 -9.76
N PRO A 4 -5.59 7.53 -10.43
CA PRO A 4 -4.67 6.41 -10.34
C PRO A 4 -4.19 6.23 -8.90
N ARG A 5 -3.85 4.98 -8.55
CA ARG A 5 -3.34 4.64 -7.21
C ARG A 5 -2.02 5.36 -6.90
N TYR A 6 -1.16 5.51 -7.90
CA TYR A 6 0.05 6.34 -7.82
C TYR A 6 -0.03 7.44 -8.87
N ASP A 7 0.23 8.68 -8.46
CA ASP A 7 0.29 9.85 -9.31
C ASP A 7 1.74 10.27 -9.53
N GLU A 8 2.32 9.87 -10.66
CA GLU A 8 3.71 10.18 -11.03
C GLU A 8 3.98 11.69 -11.12
N SER A 9 2.96 12.50 -11.38
CA SER A 9 3.13 13.95 -11.54
C SER A 9 3.29 14.67 -10.20
N ARG A 10 2.75 14.09 -9.14
CA ARG A 10 2.77 14.64 -7.78
C ARG A 10 3.63 13.84 -6.82
N ASP A 11 4.11 12.68 -7.26
CA ASP A 11 4.79 11.69 -6.45
C ASP A 11 3.97 11.36 -5.20
N GLU A 12 2.70 10.98 -5.41
CA GLU A 12 1.73 10.72 -4.34
C GLU A 12 1.05 9.37 -4.57
N THR A 13 0.90 8.58 -3.51
CA THR A 13 0.14 7.32 -3.54
C THR A 13 -1.17 7.46 -2.78
N ARG A 14 -2.25 6.87 -3.28
CA ARG A 14 -3.59 6.86 -2.68
C ARG A 14 -4.02 5.45 -2.30
N HIS A 15 -4.37 5.25 -1.03
CA HIS A 15 -5.00 4.04 -0.52
C HIS A 15 -6.33 4.37 0.17
N ALA A 16 -7.39 3.66 -0.19
CA ALA A 16 -8.70 3.86 0.44
C ALA A 16 -8.74 3.19 1.82
N ALA A 17 -9.36 3.85 2.80
CA ALA A 17 -9.53 3.36 4.16
C ALA A 17 -10.94 3.66 4.72
N VAL A 18 -11.23 3.12 5.91
CA VAL A 18 -12.54 3.28 6.57
C VAL A 18 -12.60 4.61 7.33
N SER A 19 -11.49 5.03 7.93
CA SER A 19 -11.39 6.25 8.71
C SER A 19 -10.00 6.91 8.60
N GLU A 20 -9.89 8.15 9.08
CA GLU A 20 -8.62 8.87 9.18
C GLU A 20 -7.63 8.17 10.13
N GLU A 21 -8.12 7.55 11.20
CA GLU A 21 -7.30 6.77 12.14
C GLU A 21 -6.64 5.57 11.44
N ASP A 22 -7.36 4.87 10.56
CA ASP A 22 -6.79 3.79 9.75
C ASP A 22 -5.67 4.28 8.81
N CYS A 23 -5.75 5.52 8.34
CA CYS A 23 -4.68 6.12 7.53
C CYS A 23 -3.41 6.34 8.36
N GLU A 24 -3.55 6.79 9.60
CA GLU A 24 -2.44 6.99 10.53
C GLU A 24 -1.82 5.65 10.96
N GLU A 25 -2.64 4.65 11.29
CA GLU A 25 -2.13 3.30 11.63
C GLU A 25 -1.40 2.66 10.45
N MET A 26 -1.88 2.86 9.23
CA MET A 26 -1.22 2.39 8.01
C MET A 26 0.11 3.10 7.78
N ALA A 27 0.17 4.42 8.02
CA ALA A 27 1.39 5.21 7.94
C ALA A 27 2.45 4.68 8.91
N ASP A 28 2.08 4.45 10.17
CA ASP A 28 2.98 3.94 11.21
C ASP A 28 3.45 2.51 10.90
N THR A 29 2.51 1.62 10.53
CA THR A 29 2.80 0.20 10.29
C THR A 29 3.81 -0.02 9.16
N TYR A 30 3.71 0.77 8.09
CA TYR A 30 4.54 0.62 6.90
C TYR A 30 5.63 1.70 6.77
N GLU A 31 5.79 2.53 7.79
CA GLU A 31 6.74 3.66 7.80
C GLU A 31 6.54 4.59 6.58
N TRP A 32 5.28 4.88 6.24
CA TRP A 32 4.91 5.79 5.15
C TRP A 32 4.59 7.19 5.67
N ASP A 33 4.92 8.21 4.88
CA ASP A 33 4.61 9.59 5.20
C ASP A 33 3.19 9.96 4.76
N LEU A 34 2.25 10.04 5.72
CA LEU A 34 0.88 10.47 5.46
C LEU A 34 0.85 11.99 5.18
N LYS A 35 0.46 12.36 3.95
CA LYS A 35 0.43 13.75 3.49
C LYS A 35 -0.91 14.42 3.78
N ARG A 36 -2.02 13.71 3.51
CA ARG A 36 -3.40 14.19 3.75
C ARG A 36 -4.41 13.05 3.65
N VAL A 37 -5.59 13.27 4.21
CA VAL A 37 -6.75 12.39 4.05
C VAL A 37 -7.83 13.12 3.23
N GLU A 38 -8.26 12.50 2.13
CA GLU A 38 -9.32 13.02 1.26
C GLU A 38 -10.62 12.24 1.51
N GLN A 39 -11.79 12.89 1.49
CA GLN A 39 -13.06 12.16 1.56
C GLN A 39 -13.39 11.54 0.20
N SER A 40 -13.55 10.23 0.18
CA SER A 40 -14.00 9.44 -0.95
C SER A 40 -15.54 9.43 -1.01
N ASN A 41 -16.11 9.30 -2.22
CA ASN A 41 -17.57 9.23 -2.41
C ASN A 41 -18.12 7.79 -2.25
N THR A 42 -17.45 6.95 -1.46
CA THR A 42 -17.78 5.52 -1.34
C THR A 42 -18.27 5.21 0.07
N ASP A 43 -19.40 4.52 0.22
CA ASP A 43 -19.97 4.22 1.54
C ASP A 43 -19.13 3.26 2.41
N VAL A 44 -18.32 2.40 1.78
CA VAL A 44 -17.54 1.35 2.49
C VAL A 44 -16.15 1.84 2.90
N LEU A 45 -15.49 2.61 2.04
CA LEU A 45 -14.17 3.20 2.26
C LEU A 45 -14.30 4.70 2.00
N PRO A 46 -14.87 5.46 2.95
CA PRO A 46 -15.23 6.86 2.75
C PRO A 46 -14.02 7.80 2.76
N VAL A 47 -12.81 7.30 2.99
CA VAL A 47 -11.59 8.12 2.98
C VAL A 47 -10.53 7.53 2.05
N ASP A 48 -9.75 8.41 1.45
CA ASP A 48 -8.56 8.10 0.68
C ASP A 48 -7.34 8.69 1.43
N CYS A 49 -6.48 7.83 1.93
CA CYS A 49 -5.19 8.17 2.52
C CYS A 49 -4.20 8.50 1.41
N VAL A 50 -3.68 9.73 1.40
CA VAL A 50 -2.67 10.18 0.45
C VAL A 50 -1.31 10.18 1.12
N PHE A 51 -0.42 9.33 0.64
CA PHE A 51 0.97 9.20 1.08
C PHE A 51 1.92 9.93 0.13
N ASP A 52 3.05 10.40 0.66
CA ASP A 52 4.13 10.98 -0.13
C ASP A 52 5.00 9.87 -0.74
N GLY A 53 5.38 10.03 -2.00
CA GLY A 53 6.15 9.05 -2.75
C GLY A 53 5.36 7.83 -3.22
N TYR A 54 6.11 6.77 -3.58
CA TYR A 54 5.57 5.48 -3.99
C TYR A 54 5.42 4.52 -2.80
N CYS A 55 4.18 4.19 -2.44
CA CYS A 55 3.85 3.34 -1.30
C CYS A 55 3.09 2.08 -1.72
N GLU A 56 3.76 0.92 -1.76
CA GLU A 56 3.12 -0.37 -2.04
C GLU A 56 3.15 -1.32 -0.86
N PHE A 57 2.05 -2.05 -0.69
CA PHE A 57 2.00 -3.12 0.30
C PHE A 57 3.07 -4.17 -0.01
N PRO A 58 3.74 -4.70 1.02
CA PRO A 58 4.71 -5.76 0.83
C PRO A 58 4.02 -6.99 0.20
N PRO A 59 4.75 -7.76 -0.61
CA PRO A 59 4.20 -8.96 -1.23
C PRO A 59 3.67 -9.91 -0.16
N SER A 60 2.46 -10.41 -0.37
CA SER A 60 1.86 -11.36 0.57
C SER A 60 2.63 -12.68 0.57
N ARG A 61 2.60 -13.43 1.67
CA ARG A 61 3.16 -14.80 1.71
C ARG A 61 2.51 -15.78 0.72
N MET A 62 1.36 -15.42 0.15
CA MET A 62 0.63 -16.20 -0.86
C MET A 62 0.78 -15.61 -2.26
N ASP A 63 1.70 -14.67 -2.45
CA ASP A 63 2.05 -14.16 -3.78
C ASP A 63 2.98 -15.14 -4.50
N LEU A 64 2.38 -16.12 -5.17
CA LEU A 64 3.08 -17.17 -5.94
C LEU A 64 3.81 -16.63 -7.19
N THR A 65 3.65 -15.33 -7.51
CA THR A 65 4.40 -14.69 -8.61
C THR A 65 5.83 -14.33 -8.21
N GLN A 66 6.15 -14.37 -6.91
CA GLN A 66 7.49 -14.12 -6.35
C GLN A 66 8.49 -15.26 -6.61
N GLY A 67 8.07 -16.34 -7.28
CA GLY A 67 8.96 -17.43 -7.68
C GLY A 67 9.31 -18.36 -6.53
N ASP A 68 8.32 -19.15 -6.08
CA ASP A 68 8.52 -20.34 -5.25
C ASP A 68 9.34 -21.41 -6.01
N TYR A 69 10.61 -21.11 -6.30
CA TYR A 69 11.60 -22.12 -6.58
C TYR A 69 12.01 -22.71 -5.25
N PHE A 70 11.76 -24.01 -5.09
CA PHE A 70 12.35 -24.82 -4.03
C PHE A 70 13.83 -24.44 -3.90
N THR A 71 14.21 -23.81 -2.79
CA THR A 71 15.63 -23.71 -2.44
C THR A 71 16.06 -25.13 -2.15
N GLU A 72 16.56 -25.84 -3.17
CA GLU A 72 17.28 -27.08 -2.97
C GLU A 72 18.48 -26.72 -2.08
N LYS A 73 18.35 -26.98 -0.78
CA LYS A 73 19.51 -26.98 0.11
C LYS A 73 20.45 -28.04 -0.47
N LYS A 74 21.49 -27.59 -1.15
CA LYS A 74 22.69 -28.40 -1.33
C LYS A 74 23.28 -28.57 0.06
N GLU A 75 23.02 -29.72 0.68
CA GLU A 75 23.91 -30.26 1.69
C GLU A 75 25.24 -30.52 0.98
N ASP A 76 26.20 -29.62 1.16
CA ASP A 76 27.60 -29.89 0.84
C ASP A 76 28.10 -30.98 1.80
N ALA A 77 28.66 -32.03 1.21
CA ALA A 77 29.02 -33.34 1.77
C ALA A 77 30.19 -33.33 2.77
#